data_AF-A0A1H8CID9-F1
#
_entry.id   AF-A0A1H8CID9-F1
#
_cell.length_a   1.000
_cell.length_b   1.000
_cell.length_c   1.000
_cell.angle_alpha   90.00
_cell.angle_beta   90.00
_cell.angle_gamma   90.00
#
_symmetry.space_group_name_H-M   'P 1'
#
loop_
_entity.id
_entity.type
_entity.pdbx_description
1 polymer ?
#
loop_
_entity_poly.entity_id
_entity_poly.type
_entity_poly.pdbx_seq_one_letter_code
_entity_poly.pdbx_strand_id
1 'polypeptide(L)'
;MNPAGKLIFKDASTGQVTVFHYHTFYEMVIACIVKYTGRSMEEARALTDRSFIVQQPPTDVLAAALLTHEYEYHWAMVLVYGEEYWNKYPSISSTPPDDYFDWYDDYIAAHQLAAELLVDE
;
A
#
# COMPACT_ATOMS: atom_id res chain seq x y z
N MET A 1 -2.70 4.67 -14.54
CA MET A 1 -4.06 4.69 -14.00
C MET A 1 -4.04 5.64 -12.80
N ASN A 2 -5.05 6.48 -12.55
CA ASN A 2 -5.09 7.26 -11.30
C ASN A 2 -5.66 6.33 -10.23
N PRO A 3 -4.97 6.04 -9.11
CA PRO A 3 -5.48 5.21 -8.00
C PRO A 3 -6.61 5.89 -7.20
N ALA A 4 -7.41 6.73 -7.87
CA ALA A 4 -8.56 7.41 -7.32
C ALA A 4 -9.72 6.41 -7.21
N GLY A 5 -9.81 5.71 -6.09
CA GLY A 5 -11.01 4.99 -5.67
C GLY A 5 -10.76 3.58 -5.15
N LYS A 6 -11.83 2.77 -5.24
CA LYS A 6 -11.85 1.35 -4.86
C LYS A 6 -11.88 0.48 -6.10
N LEU A 7 -11.27 -0.70 -6.01
CA LEU A 7 -11.43 -1.78 -6.99
C LEU A 7 -12.48 -2.74 -6.45
N ILE A 8 -13.40 -3.18 -7.33
CA ILE A 8 -14.50 -4.07 -6.96
C ILE A 8 -14.34 -5.35 -7.76
N PHE A 9 -14.24 -6.46 -7.06
CA PHE A 9 -14.13 -7.79 -7.64
C PHE A 9 -15.39 -8.57 -7.32
N LYS A 10 -15.92 -9.29 -8.31
CA LYS A 10 -17.08 -10.14 -8.12
C LYS A 10 -16.72 -11.57 -8.49
N ASP A 11 -16.88 -12.49 -7.55
CA ASP A 11 -16.76 -13.91 -7.81
C ASP A 11 -17.94 -14.36 -8.69
N ALA A 12 -17.64 -14.91 -9.86
CA ALA A 12 -18.65 -15.32 -10.83
C ALA A 12 -19.45 -16.55 -10.38
N SER A 13 -18.91 -17.36 -9.47
CA SER A 13 -19.48 -18.63 -9.02
C SER A 13 -20.32 -18.48 -7.75
N THR A 14 -19.86 -17.68 -6.79
CA THR A 14 -20.55 -17.45 -5.50
C THR A 14 -21.37 -16.17 -5.52
N GLY A 15 -21.06 -15.23 -6.43
CA GLY A 15 -21.64 -13.90 -6.46
C GLY A 15 -21.08 -12.96 -5.39
N GLN A 16 -20.12 -13.42 -4.56
CA GLN A 16 -19.46 -12.63 -3.54
C GLN A 16 -18.79 -11.41 -4.14
N VAL A 17 -18.92 -10.26 -3.48
CA VAL A 17 -18.27 -9.02 -3.86
C VAL A 17 -17.16 -8.74 -2.86
N THR A 18 -15.96 -8.48 -3.35
CA THR A 18 -14.83 -8.04 -2.53
C THR A 18 -14.39 -6.67 -3.01
N VAL A 19 -14.27 -5.74 -2.08
CA VAL A 19 -13.83 -4.37 -2.31
C VAL A 19 -12.40 -4.20 -1.83
N PHE A 20 -11.53 -3.73 -2.70
CA PHE A 20 -10.19 -3.26 -2.35
C PHE A 20 -10.16 -1.73 -2.31
N HIS A 21 -9.92 -1.15 -1.13
CA HIS A 21 -9.69 0.29 -0.92
C HIS A 21 -8.30 0.70 -1.42
N TYR A 22 -8.12 0.58 -2.73
CA TYR A 22 -6.87 0.81 -3.44
C TYR A 22 -6.31 2.23 -3.26
N HIS A 23 -7.18 3.24 -3.12
CA HIS A 23 -6.77 4.60 -2.78
C HIS A 23 -6.08 4.69 -1.41
N THR A 24 -6.63 4.01 -0.38
CA THR A 24 -5.99 3.96 0.94
C THR A 24 -4.60 3.36 0.82
N PHE A 25 -4.49 2.18 0.19
CA PHE A 25 -3.21 1.49 0.03
C PHE A 25 -2.17 2.38 -0.68
N TYR A 26 -2.59 3.04 -1.77
CA TYR A 26 -1.74 3.97 -2.51
C TYR A 26 -1.23 5.14 -1.65
N GLU A 27 -2.14 5.84 -0.94
CA GLU A 27 -1.75 6.97 -0.09
C GLU A 27 -0.90 6.51 1.11
N MET A 28 -1.16 5.33 1.67
CA MET A 28 -0.36 4.76 2.77
C MET A 28 1.06 4.40 2.33
N VAL A 29 1.25 3.86 1.12
CA VAL A 29 2.59 3.62 0.56
C VAL A 29 3.36 4.94 0.40
N ILE A 30 2.72 5.98 -0.15
CA ILE A 30 3.33 7.31 -0.27
C ILE A 30 3.71 7.88 1.10
N ALA A 31 2.78 7.82 2.06
CA ALA A 31 2.99 8.30 3.42
C ALA A 31 4.16 7.58 4.10
N CYS A 32 4.28 6.26 3.93
CA CYS A 32 5.40 5.46 4.42
C CYS A 32 6.73 5.89 3.79
N ILE A 33 6.76 6.14 2.47
CA ILE A 33 7.98 6.64 1.81
C ILE A 33 8.43 7.96 2.45
N VAL A 34 7.52 8.91 2.62
CA VAL A 34 7.83 10.22 3.21
C VAL A 34 8.33 10.06 4.66
N LYS A 35 7.56 9.35 5.50
CA LYS A 35 7.86 9.20 6.93
C LYS A 35 9.19 8.49 7.18
N TYR A 36 9.43 7.38 6.50
CA TYR A 36 10.53 6.48 6.87
C TYR A 36 11.80 6.64 6.05
N THR A 37 11.76 7.37 4.93
CA THR A 37 12.95 7.57 4.07
C THR A 37 13.38 9.03 3.97
N GLY A 38 12.57 9.97 4.46
CA GLY A 38 12.83 11.41 4.37
C GLY A 38 12.71 11.99 2.96
N ARG A 39 12.20 11.22 2.00
CA ARG A 39 11.90 11.70 0.64
C ARG A 39 10.77 12.71 0.65
N SER A 40 10.78 13.61 -0.32
CA SER A 40 9.70 14.58 -0.47
C SER A 40 8.41 13.89 -0.92
N MET A 41 7.27 14.54 -0.64
CA MET A 41 5.96 14.08 -1.10
C MET A 41 5.89 13.93 -2.63
N GLU A 42 6.55 14.82 -3.36
CA GLU A 42 6.63 14.75 -4.83
C GLU A 42 7.42 13.52 -5.30
N GLU A 43 8.57 13.24 -4.68
CA GLU A 43 9.37 12.06 -4.99
C GLU A 43 8.62 10.77 -4.64
N ALA A 44 7.94 10.72 -3.50
CA ALA A 44 7.16 9.58 -3.05
C ALA A 44 6.01 9.26 -4.02
N ARG A 45 5.28 10.28 -4.48
CA ARG A 45 4.25 10.14 -5.51
C ARG A 45 4.85 9.64 -6.82
N ALA A 46 5.93 10.26 -7.31
CA ALA A 46 6.57 9.84 -8.55
C ALA A 46 7.10 8.39 -8.51
N LEU A 47 7.65 7.95 -7.37
CA LEU A 47 8.07 6.56 -7.13
C LEU A 47 6.91 5.58 -7.18
N THR A 48 5.79 5.95 -6.55
CA THR A 48 4.61 5.09 -6.47
C THR A 48 3.90 5.01 -7.82
N ASP A 49 3.76 6.14 -8.52
CA ASP A 49 3.10 6.23 -9.82
C ASP A 49 3.83 5.44 -10.91
N ARG A 50 5.16 5.34 -10.84
CA ARG A 50 5.98 4.54 -11.78
C ARG A 50 6.11 3.06 -11.39
N SER A 51 5.58 2.67 -10.24
CA SER A 51 5.73 1.31 -9.71
C SER A 51 4.67 0.34 -10.27
N PHE A 52 4.87 -0.96 -10.03
CA PHE A 52 3.89 -1.98 -10.38
C PHE A 52 2.53 -1.75 -9.70
N ILE A 53 2.51 -1.11 -8.52
CA ILE A 53 1.27 -0.79 -7.80
C ILE A 53 0.30 -0.04 -8.71
N VAL A 54 0.78 0.97 -9.45
CA VAL A 54 -0.04 1.83 -10.33
C VAL A 54 -0.02 1.39 -11.80
N GLN A 55 1.10 0.85 -12.27
CA GLN A 55 1.25 0.43 -13.67
C GLN A 55 0.56 -0.92 -13.95
N GLN A 56 0.40 -1.76 -12.92
CA GLN A 56 -0.19 -3.10 -13.00
C GLN A 56 -1.17 -3.31 -11.83
N PRO A 57 -2.30 -2.57 -11.79
CA PRO A 57 -3.26 -2.69 -10.70
C PRO A 57 -3.87 -4.09 -10.65
N PRO A 58 -4.25 -4.59 -9.47
CA PRO A 58 -4.86 -5.91 -9.32
C PRO A 58 -6.11 -6.07 -10.19
N THR A 59 -6.20 -7.20 -10.89
CA THR A 59 -7.34 -7.52 -11.77
C THR A 59 -8.36 -8.46 -11.15
N ASP A 60 -8.03 -9.09 -10.02
CA ASP A 60 -8.88 -10.01 -9.29
C ASP A 60 -8.57 -9.98 -7.77
N VAL A 61 -9.41 -10.69 -7.00
CA VAL A 61 -9.30 -10.77 -5.52
C VAL A 61 -7.96 -11.37 -5.10
N LEU A 62 -7.46 -12.38 -5.81
CA LEU A 62 -6.21 -13.04 -5.45
C LEU A 62 -5.03 -12.07 -5.59
N ALA A 63 -4.96 -11.32 -6.70
CA ALA A 63 -3.95 -10.31 -6.91
C ALA A 63 -4.04 -9.19 -5.86
N ALA A 64 -5.25 -8.77 -5.47
CA ALA A 64 -5.43 -7.77 -4.44
C ALA A 64 -5.00 -8.30 -3.05
N ALA A 65 -5.37 -9.54 -2.71
CA ALA A 65 -4.99 -10.19 -1.46
C ALA A 65 -3.47 -10.39 -1.34
N LEU A 66 -2.79 -10.76 -2.43
CA LEU A 66 -1.33 -10.86 -2.45
C LEU A 66 -0.67 -9.49 -2.24
N LEU A 67 -1.24 -8.43 -2.81
CA LEU A 67 -0.72 -7.08 -2.65
C LEU A 67 -0.88 -6.56 -1.22
N THR A 68 -2.02 -6.80 -0.59
CA THR A 68 -2.31 -6.34 0.77
C THR A 68 -1.83 -7.29 1.87
N HIS A 69 -1.25 -8.44 1.52
CA HIS A 69 -0.67 -9.38 2.48
C HIS A 69 0.54 -8.77 3.20
N GLU A 70 1.30 -7.93 2.50
CA GLU A 70 2.40 -7.17 3.07
C GLU A 70 1.95 -5.77 3.50
N TYR A 71 2.56 -5.25 4.55
CA TYR A 71 2.34 -3.88 5.02
C TYR A 71 2.78 -2.84 3.99
N GLU A 72 2.13 -1.68 3.94
CA GLU A 72 2.52 -0.56 3.05
C GLU A 72 3.94 -0.07 3.35
N TYR A 73 4.41 -0.23 4.58
CA TYR A 73 5.82 -0.02 4.94
C TYR A 73 6.76 -0.86 4.07
N HIS A 74 6.48 -2.16 3.90
CA HIS A 74 7.31 -3.05 3.12
C HIS A 74 7.38 -2.58 1.67
N TRP A 75 6.23 -2.29 1.07
CA TRP A 75 6.16 -1.78 -0.30
C TRP A 75 6.89 -0.45 -0.47
N ALA A 76 6.73 0.48 0.47
CA ALA A 76 7.48 1.74 0.48
C ALA A 76 9.00 1.51 0.47
N MET A 77 9.50 0.57 1.28
CA MET A 77 10.92 0.25 1.32
C MET A 77 11.39 -0.41 0.02
N VAL A 78 10.59 -1.32 -0.57
CA VAL A 78 10.89 -1.92 -1.88
C VAL A 78 10.97 -0.84 -2.98
N LEU A 79 10.05 0.12 -3.00
CA LEU A 79 10.05 1.18 -4.01
C LEU A 79 11.28 2.11 -3.90
N VAL A 80 11.81 2.33 -2.69
CA VAL A 80 12.94 3.23 -2.45
C VAL A 80 14.29 2.53 -2.55
N TYR A 81 14.41 1.35 -1.96
CA TYR A 81 15.68 0.64 -1.76
C TYR A 81 15.81 -0.64 -2.61
N GLY A 82 14.73 -1.06 -3.27
CA GLY A 82 14.64 -2.28 -4.06
C GLY A 82 14.31 -3.51 -3.21
N GLU A 83 14.06 -4.62 -3.90
CA GLU A 83 13.85 -5.93 -3.28
C GLU A 83 15.00 -6.31 -2.35
N GLU A 84 14.68 -7.05 -1.28
CA GLU A 84 15.65 -7.49 -0.25
C GLU A 84 16.41 -6.34 0.44
N TYR A 85 15.77 -5.17 0.57
CA TYR A 85 16.41 -3.98 1.15
C TYR A 85 17.01 -4.24 2.53
N TRP A 86 16.41 -5.09 3.36
CA TRP A 86 16.90 -5.39 4.72
C TRP A 86 18.25 -6.14 4.71
N ASN A 87 18.55 -6.90 3.65
CA ASN A 87 19.86 -7.54 3.48
C ASN A 87 20.91 -6.56 2.96
N LYS A 88 20.50 -5.60 2.14
CA LYS A 88 21.38 -4.60 1.51
C LYS A 88 21.71 -3.44 2.43
N TYR A 89 20.78 -3.08 3.31
CA TYR A 89 20.84 -1.95 4.22
C TYR A 89 20.54 -2.42 5.65
N PRO A 90 21.56 -2.86 6.43
CA PRO A 90 21.35 -3.44 7.76
C PRO A 90 20.67 -2.54 8.79
N SER A 91 20.57 -1.24 8.51
CA SER A 91 19.84 -0.27 9.33
C SER A 91 18.34 -0.20 9.02
N ILE A 92 17.86 -0.91 8.01
CA ILE A 92 16.46 -0.92 7.57
C ILE A 92 15.88 -2.31 7.85
N SER A 93 14.92 -2.39 8.77
CA SER A 93 14.27 -3.66 9.14
C SER A 93 13.25 -4.07 8.08
N SER A 94 13.07 -5.37 7.86
CA SER A 94 11.94 -5.90 7.08
C SER A 94 10.61 -5.78 7.82
N THR A 95 10.64 -5.49 9.12
CA THR A 95 9.47 -5.23 9.96
C THR A 95 9.23 -3.73 10.11
N PRO A 96 7.96 -3.27 10.12
CA PRO A 96 7.66 -1.89 10.45
C PRO A 96 8.19 -1.51 11.84
N PRO A 97 8.53 -0.23 12.08
CA PRO A 97 8.86 0.26 13.42
C PRO A 97 7.72 0.12 14.42
N ASP A 98 8.04 0.12 15.72
CA ASP A 98 7.06 -0.10 16.80
C ASP A 98 5.88 0.88 16.79
N ASP A 99 6.10 2.12 16.34
CA ASP A 99 5.07 3.18 16.25
C ASP A 99 4.20 3.10 15.00
N TYR A 100 4.42 2.10 14.12
CA TYR A 100 3.79 2.04 12.81
C TYR A 100 2.27 1.97 12.89
N PHE A 101 1.71 1.12 13.76
CA PHE A 101 0.26 0.92 13.83
C PHE A 101 -0.46 2.14 14.44
N ASP A 102 0.09 2.71 15.50
CA ASP A 102 -0.45 3.95 16.09
C ASP A 102 -0.44 5.09 15.07
N TRP A 103 0.68 5.25 14.34
CA TRP A 103 0.79 6.25 13.27
C TRP A 103 -0.14 5.94 12.09
N TYR A 104 -0.32 4.67 11.74
CA TYR A 104 -1.20 4.23 10.66
C TYR A 104 -2.64 4.69 10.96
N ASP A 105 -3.15 4.35 12.14
CA ASP A 105 -4.51 4.69 12.55
C ASP A 105 -4.73 6.22 12.58
N ASP A 106 -3.77 6.96 13.14
CA ASP A 106 -3.81 8.42 13.16
C ASP A 106 -3.83 9.03 11.75
N TYR A 107 -3.01 8.50 10.83
CA TYR A 107 -2.95 8.96 9.44
C TYR A 107 -4.25 8.64 8.69
N ILE A 108 -4.77 7.41 8.82
CA ILE A 108 -6.05 6.99 8.23
C ILE A 108 -7.17 7.95 8.68
N ALA A 109 -7.26 8.22 9.98
CA ALA A 109 -8.29 9.09 10.54
C ALA A 109 -8.14 10.55 10.07
N ALA A 110 -6.92 11.10 10.10
CA ALA A 110 -6.64 12.47 9.69
C ALA A 110 -6.93 12.73 8.20
N HIS A 111 -6.78 11.70 7.36
CA HIS A 111 -6.96 11.79 5.92
C HIS A 111 -8.29 11.21 5.41
N GLN A 112 -9.17 10.76 6.31
CA GLN A 112 -10.48 10.17 5.96
C GLN A 112 -10.36 8.96 5.02
N LEU A 113 -9.34 8.14 5.22
CA LEU A 113 -9.11 6.93 4.45
C LEU A 113 -9.89 5.75 5.03
N ALA A 114 -10.10 4.69 4.24
CA ALA A 114 -10.74 3.46 4.73
C ALA A 114 -9.76 2.66 5.59
N ALA A 115 -10.20 2.16 6.76
CA ALA A 115 -9.33 1.46 7.71
C ALA A 115 -9.01 0.02 7.31
N GLU A 116 -9.92 -0.66 6.62
CA GLU A 116 -9.70 -2.01 6.09
C GLU A 116 -9.39 -1.93 4.60
N LEU A 117 -8.33 -2.59 4.13
CA LEU A 117 -7.98 -2.56 2.72
C LEU A 117 -8.87 -3.47 1.88
N LEU A 118 -9.15 -4.68 2.36
CA LEU A 118 -10.00 -5.66 1.67
C LEU A 118 -11.22 -5.99 2.53
N VAL A 119 -12.40 -5.81 1.95
CA VAL A 119 -13.68 -6.04 2.63
C VAL A 119 -14.59 -6.86 1.72
N ASP A 120 -15.20 -7.91 2.26
CA ASP A 120 -16.26 -8.66 1.57
C ASP A 120 -17.62 -7.97 1.83
N GLU A 121 -18.36 -7.68 0.75
CA GLU A 121 -19.71 -7.08 0.75
C GLU A 121 -20.79 -8.13 0.39
#